data_AF-A0AB34SI10-F1
#
_entry.id   AF-A0AB34SI10-F1
#
_cell.length_a   1.000
_cell.length_b   1.000
_cell.length_c   1.000
_cell.angle_alpha   90.00
_cell.angle_beta   90.00
_cell.angle_gamma   90.00
#
_symmetry.space_group_name_H-M   'P 1'
#
loop_
_entity.id
_entity.type
_entity.pdbx_description
1 polymer ?
#
loop_
_entity_poly.entity_id
_entity_poly.type
_entity_poly.pdbx_seq_one_letter_code
_entity_poly.pdbx_strand_id
1 'polypeptide(L)'
;MSKDMNKLLQQTIKYDLGSGLLIALLIVLSSSFLNAMMYFLGIIVGMLNFVCSYYVTTKMLFEGGARSVLAVLITFFRILAVVIIAIPLMNNLRFVVLYVAGFISHLVVLGISCMLKNK
;
A
#
# COMPACT_ATOMS: atom_id res chain seq x y z
N MET A 1 1.11 6.03 21.34
CA MET A 1 1.31 4.97 20.32
C MET A 1 1.42 3.63 21.04
N SER A 2 0.48 2.70 20.84
CA SER A 2 0.55 1.38 21.50
C SER A 2 1.69 0.54 20.90
N LYS A 3 2.46 -0.16 21.74
CA LYS A 3 3.52 -1.09 21.30
C LYS A 3 3.01 -2.12 20.27
N ASP A 4 1.74 -2.48 20.34
CA ASP A 4 1.11 -3.47 19.46
C ASP A 4 0.80 -2.95 18.06
N MET A 5 0.58 -1.64 17.93
CA MET A 5 0.35 -1.02 16.62
C MET A 5 1.66 -0.82 15.85
N ASN A 6 2.75 -0.51 16.56
CA ASN A 6 4.06 -0.38 15.94
C ASN A 6 4.62 -1.73 15.45
N LYS A 7 4.38 -2.80 16.21
CA LYS A 7 4.74 -4.17 15.79
C LYS A 7 3.98 -4.61 14.54
N LEU A 8 2.68 -4.31 14.43
CA LEU A 8 1.90 -4.55 13.22
C LEU A 8 2.49 -3.84 12.02
N LEU A 9 2.76 -2.54 12.17
CA LEU A 9 3.31 -1.74 11.09
C LEU A 9 4.64 -2.34 10.60
N GLN A 10 5.53 -2.70 11.52
CA GLN A 10 6.80 -3.33 11.17
C GLN A 10 6.64 -4.71 10.53
N GLN A 11 5.72 -5.56 11.01
CA GLN A 11 5.45 -6.86 10.40
C GLN A 11 4.89 -6.72 9.00
N THR A 12 3.85 -5.90 8.82
CA THR A 12 3.29 -5.59 7.51
C THR A 12 4.37 -5.09 6.57
N ILE A 13 5.19 -4.12 6.99
CA ILE A 13 6.26 -3.59 6.16
C ILE A 13 7.24 -4.69 5.76
N LYS A 14 7.65 -5.54 6.71
CA LYS A 14 8.64 -6.58 6.47
C LYS A 14 8.13 -7.69 5.55
N TYR A 15 6.87 -8.11 5.72
CA TYR A 15 6.24 -9.09 4.85
C TYR A 15 6.01 -8.52 3.46
N ASP A 16 5.53 -7.29 3.37
CA ASP A 16 5.18 -6.66 2.11
C ASP A 16 6.41 -6.32 1.25
N LEU A 17 7.50 -5.86 1.88
CA LEU A 17 8.79 -5.71 1.20
C LEU A 17 9.36 -7.06 0.77
N GLY A 18 9.26 -8.09 1.63
CA GLY A 18 9.80 -9.42 1.35
C GLY A 18 9.08 -10.13 0.20
N SER A 19 7.75 -10.20 0.27
CA SER A 19 6.92 -10.80 -0.79
C SER A 19 6.94 -9.95 -2.05
N GLY A 20 6.92 -8.62 -1.92
CA GLY A 20 7.01 -7.69 -3.04
C GLY A 20 8.30 -7.85 -3.83
N LEU A 21 9.44 -7.98 -3.14
CA LEU A 21 10.74 -8.19 -3.75
C LEU A 21 10.83 -9.55 -4.46
N LEU A 22 10.30 -10.62 -3.86
CA LEU A 22 10.26 -11.95 -4.49
C LEU A 22 9.44 -11.95 -5.79
N ILE A 23 8.26 -11.32 -5.77
CA ILE A 23 7.37 -11.26 -6.95
C ILE A 23 7.98 -10.36 -8.02
N ALA A 24 8.57 -9.22 -7.63
CA ALA A 24 9.29 -8.36 -8.56
C ALA A 24 10.47 -9.09 -9.23
N LEU A 25 11.21 -9.90 -8.49
CA LEU A 25 12.30 -10.71 -9.05
C LEU A 25 11.79 -11.69 -10.12
N LEU A 26 10.66 -12.36 -9.86
CA LEU A 26 10.00 -13.24 -10.84
C LEU A 26 9.56 -12.47 -12.10
N ILE A 27 9.06 -11.24 -11.95
CA ILE A 27 8.65 -10.38 -13.06
C ILE A 27 9.87 -9.92 -13.89
N VAL A 28 10.99 -9.56 -13.24
CA VAL A 28 12.25 -9.24 -13.93
C VAL A 28 12.69 -10.44 -14.78
N LEU A 29 12.64 -11.64 -14.21
CA LEU A 29 13.08 -12.87 -14.87
C LEU A 29 12.19 -13.23 -16.07
N SER A 30 10.89 -12.97 -15.99
CA SER A 30 9.92 -13.38 -17.02
C SER A 30 9.66 -12.32 -18.10
N SER A 31 9.98 -11.05 -17.87
CA SER A 31 9.44 -9.98 -18.71
C SER A 31 10.45 -8.87 -19.00
N SER A 32 10.65 -7.95 -18.07
CA SER A 32 11.60 -6.84 -18.21
C SER A 32 11.76 -6.10 -16.88
N PHE A 33 12.89 -5.40 -16.72
CA PHE A 33 13.13 -4.56 -15.55
C PHE A 33 12.08 -3.44 -15.40
N LEU A 34 11.64 -2.85 -16.52
CA LEU A 34 10.58 -1.85 -16.54
C LEU A 34 9.27 -2.39 -15.95
N ASN A 35 8.85 -3.60 -16.34
CA ASN A 35 7.64 -4.23 -15.82
C ASN A 35 7.70 -4.45 -14.29
N ALA A 36 8.84 -4.90 -13.78
CA ALA A 36 9.05 -5.08 -12.35
C ALA A 36 9.06 -3.75 -11.59
N MET A 37 9.61 -2.70 -12.20
CA MET A 37 9.64 -1.37 -11.62
C MET A 37 8.21 -0.81 -11.44
N MET A 38 7.31 -1.02 -12.41
CA MET A 38 5.90 -0.61 -12.29
C MET A 38 5.16 -1.38 -11.19
N TYR A 39 5.43 -2.68 -11.07
CA TYR A 39 4.88 -3.51 -10.01
C TYR A 39 5.34 -3.03 -8.62
N PHE A 40 6.65 -2.74 -8.48
CA PHE A 40 7.22 -2.16 -7.26
C PHE A 40 6.60 -0.81 -6.90
N LEU A 41 6.35 0.02 -7.91
CA LEU A 41 5.70 1.32 -7.74
C LEU A 41 4.29 1.15 -7.17
N GLY A 42 3.55 0.14 -7.60
CA GLY A 42 2.24 -0.24 -7.04
C GLY A 42 2.30 -0.59 -5.55
N ILE A 43 3.30 -1.39 -5.15
CA ILE A 43 3.53 -1.77 -3.75
C ILE A 43 3.88 -0.54 -2.90
N ILE A 44 4.80 0.31 -3.37
CA ILE A 44 5.20 1.53 -2.66
C ILE A 44 4.00 2.46 -2.44
N VAL A 45 3.17 2.65 -3.46
CA VAL A 45 1.96 3.47 -3.33
C VAL A 45 0.97 2.83 -2.36
N GLY A 46 0.79 1.51 -2.40
CA GLY A 46 0.01 0.75 -1.42
C GLY A 46 0.48 0.99 0.02
N MET A 47 1.78 0.85 0.24
CA MET A 47 2.45 1.12 1.52
C MET A 47 2.22 2.53 2.02
N LEU A 48 2.47 3.54 1.18
CA LEU A 48 2.22 4.95 1.51
C LEU A 48 0.76 5.16 1.91
N ASN A 49 -0.16 4.55 1.17
CA ASN A 49 -1.59 4.56 1.47
C ASN A 49 -1.88 3.99 2.85
N PHE A 50 -1.27 2.85 3.20
CA PHE A 50 -1.45 2.20 4.48
C PHE A 50 -0.84 3.01 5.63
N VAL A 51 0.39 3.49 5.48
CA VAL A 51 1.07 4.32 6.51
C VAL A 51 0.27 5.60 6.77
N CYS A 52 -0.21 6.26 5.72
CA CYS A 52 -1.04 7.45 5.84
C CYS A 52 -2.35 7.12 6.58
N SER A 53 -3.03 6.04 6.18
CA SER A 53 -4.26 5.57 6.85
C SER A 53 -4.02 5.20 8.30
N TYR A 54 -2.91 4.54 8.62
CA TYR A 54 -2.51 4.16 9.96
C TYR A 54 -2.25 5.40 10.82
N TYR A 55 -1.54 6.40 10.29
CA TYR A 55 -1.24 7.64 11.01
C TYR A 55 -2.52 8.43 11.30
N VAL A 56 -3.42 8.52 10.32
CA VAL A 56 -4.75 9.12 10.49
C VAL A 56 -5.55 8.37 11.54
N THR A 57 -5.64 7.04 11.44
CA THR A 57 -6.40 6.23 12.38
C THR A 57 -5.84 6.35 13.80
N THR A 58 -4.52 6.29 13.97
CA THR A 58 -3.87 6.38 15.30
C THR A 58 -3.95 7.76 15.94
N LYS A 59 -3.77 8.84 15.16
CA LYS A 59 -3.82 10.20 15.71
C LYS A 59 -5.23 10.79 15.77
N MET A 60 -6.17 10.34 14.94
CA MET A 60 -7.46 11.01 14.78
C MET A 60 -8.62 10.28 15.48
N LEU A 61 -8.55 8.95 15.69
CA LEU A 61 -9.58 8.23 16.46
C LEU A 61 -9.37 8.31 17.98
N PHE A 62 -8.16 8.62 18.46
CA PHE A 62 -7.88 8.70 19.90
C PHE A 62 -8.11 10.10 20.52
N GLU A 63 -8.25 11.15 19.71
CA GLU A 63 -8.54 12.53 20.15
C GLU A 63 -9.80 13.04 19.43
N GLY A 64 -10.94 12.96 20.10
CA GLY A 64 -12.27 13.07 19.50
C GLY A 64 -12.72 14.44 18.97
N GLY A 65 -13.87 14.42 18.29
CA GLY A 65 -14.78 15.57 18.14
C GLY A 65 -14.87 16.18 16.74
N ALA A 66 -13.81 16.87 16.27
CA ALA A 66 -13.91 17.78 15.11
C ALA A 66 -13.18 17.31 13.84
N ARG A 67 -12.51 16.15 13.87
CA ARG A 67 -11.53 15.74 12.84
C ARG A 67 -12.01 14.68 11.86
N SER A 68 -13.28 14.28 11.94
CA SER A 68 -13.87 13.31 11.00
C SER A 68 -13.83 13.79 9.54
N VAL A 69 -13.89 15.10 9.31
CA VAL A 69 -13.74 15.73 7.99
C VAL A 69 -12.31 15.54 7.44
N LEU A 70 -11.29 15.64 8.30
CA LEU A 70 -9.89 15.42 7.91
C LEU A 70 -9.63 13.95 7.53
N ALA A 71 -10.27 13.00 8.22
CA ALA A 71 -10.19 11.59 7.86
C ALA A 71 -10.81 11.31 6.48
N VAL A 72 -11.96 11.92 6.18
CA VAL A 72 -12.59 11.84 4.85
C VAL A 72 -11.71 12.49 3.78
N LEU A 73 -11.14 13.67 4.06
CA LEU A 73 -10.31 14.42 3.12
C LEU A 73 -9.01 13.68 2.79
N ILE A 74 -8.40 13.01 3.77
CA ILE A 74 -7.23 12.15 3.54
C ILE A 74 -7.60 10.89 2.77
N THR A 75 -8.78 10.33 2.98
CA THR A 75 -9.28 9.20 2.17
C THR A 75 -9.47 9.59 0.70
N PHE A 76 -9.99 10.79 0.44
CA PHE A 76 -10.03 11.36 -0.90
C PHE A 76 -8.62 11.54 -1.49
N PHE A 77 -7.68 12.08 -0.72
CA PHE A 77 -6.30 12.26 -1.16
C PHE A 77 -5.59 10.92 -1.45
N ARG A 78 -5.90 9.86 -0.70
CA ARG A 78 -5.42 8.48 -0.95
C ARG A 78 -5.84 7.98 -2.33
N ILE A 79 -7.12 8.13 -2.67
CA ILE A 79 -7.65 7.70 -3.98
C ILE A 79 -7.06 8.57 -5.09
N LEU A 80 -6.99 9.88 -4.86
CA LEU A 80 -6.42 10.82 -5.82
C LEU A 80 -4.94 10.53 -6.11
N ALA A 81 -4.14 10.20 -5.09
CA ALA A 81 -2.73 9.86 -5.26
C ALA A 81 -2.53 8.60 -6.11
N VAL A 82 -3.34 7.55 -5.88
CA VAL A 82 -3.31 6.32 -6.70
C VAL A 82 -3.68 6.64 -8.15
N VAL A 83 -4.73 7.44 -8.36
CA VAL A 83 -5.20 7.79 -9.71
C VAL A 83 -4.19 8.68 -10.43
N ILE A 84 -3.64 9.71 -9.79
CA ILE A 84 -2.64 10.61 -10.40
C ILE A 84 -1.40 9.84 -10.85
N ILE A 85 -0.96 8.85 -10.07
CA ILE A 85 0.18 8.01 -10.43
C ILE A 85 -0.17 7.05 -11.56
N ALA A 86 -1.42 6.57 -11.63
CA ALA A 86 -1.88 5.69 -12.70
C ALA A 86 -2.11 6.41 -14.05
N ILE A 87 -2.42 7.72 -14.06
CA ILE A 87 -2.65 8.51 -15.28
C ILE A 87 -1.48 8.44 -16.28
N PRO A 88 -0.21 8.74 -15.91
CA PRO A 88 0.91 8.66 -16.83
C PRO A 88 1.22 7.23 -17.30
N LEU A 89 0.75 6.21 -16.56
CA LEU A 89 0.87 4.80 -16.94
C LEU A 89 -0.15 4.36 -17.99
N MET A 90 -1.24 5.10 -18.19
CA MET A 90 -2.31 4.72 -19.12
C MET A 90 -1.85 4.59 -20.57
N ASN A 91 -0.68 5.16 -20.91
CA ASN A 91 -0.10 5.03 -22.22
C ASN A 91 0.23 3.56 -22.59
N ASN A 92 0.38 2.67 -21.60
CA ASN A 92 0.56 1.24 -21.82
C ASN A 92 -0.28 0.43 -20.81
N LEU A 93 -1.34 -0.22 -21.30
CA LEU A 93 -2.23 -1.06 -20.48
C LEU A 93 -1.47 -2.12 -19.66
N ARG A 94 -0.39 -2.69 -20.19
CA ARG A 94 0.47 -3.64 -19.45
C ARG A 94 1.04 -3.04 -18.16
N PHE A 95 1.48 -1.79 -18.19
CA PHE A 95 2.02 -1.12 -17.01
C PHE A 95 0.93 -0.84 -15.97
N VAL A 96 -0.26 -0.44 -16.42
CA VAL A 96 -1.41 -0.23 -15.53
C VAL A 96 -1.78 -1.54 -14.82
N VAL A 97 -1.87 -2.66 -15.55
CA VAL A 97 -2.21 -3.96 -14.96
C VAL A 97 -1.17 -4.39 -13.92
N LEU A 98 0.12 -4.22 -14.20
CA LEU A 98 1.20 -4.56 -13.25
C LEU A 98 1.18 -3.67 -12.01
N TYR A 99 0.94 -2.36 -12.19
CA TYR A 99 0.80 -1.42 -11.09
C TYR A 99 -0.38 -1.78 -10.17
N VAL A 100 -1.55 -2.05 -10.76
CA VAL A 100 -2.75 -2.47 -10.03
C VAL A 100 -2.53 -3.82 -9.34
N ALA A 101 -1.86 -4.77 -9.99
CA ALA A 101 -1.51 -6.05 -9.39
C ALA A 101 -0.61 -5.87 -8.16
N GLY A 102 0.40 -5.01 -8.23
CA GLY A 102 1.26 -4.67 -7.07
C GLY A 102 0.46 -4.05 -5.92
N PHE A 103 -0.48 -3.16 -6.24
CA PHE A 103 -1.36 -2.55 -5.24
C PHE A 103 -2.31 -3.57 -4.57
N ILE A 104 -2.86 -4.52 -5.35
CA ILE A 104 -3.71 -5.59 -4.81
C ILE A 104 -2.90 -6.54 -3.94
N SER A 105 -1.68 -6.92 -4.35
CA SER A 105 -0.79 -7.75 -3.54
C SER A 105 -0.53 -7.14 -2.16
N HIS A 106 -0.31 -5.82 -2.09
CA HIS A 106 -0.18 -5.10 -0.83
C HIS A 106 -1.42 -5.28 0.08
N LEU A 107 -2.62 -5.15 -0.48
CA LEU A 107 -3.88 -5.35 0.27
C LEU A 107 -4.02 -6.78 0.81
N VAL A 108 -3.59 -7.79 0.05
CA VAL A 108 -3.64 -9.20 0.48
C VAL A 108 -2.66 -9.44 1.63
N VAL A 109 -1.43 -8.95 1.52
CA VAL A 109 -0.41 -9.06 2.59
C VAL A 109 -0.87 -8.35 3.86
N LEU A 110 -1.52 -7.19 3.71
CA LEU A 110 -2.12 -6.46 4.81
C LEU A 110 -3.20 -7.28 5.52
N GLY A 111 -4.13 -7.86 4.76
CA GLY A 111 -5.21 -8.69 5.28
C GLY A 111 -4.69 -9.90 6.05
N ILE A 112 -3.69 -10.60 5.51
CA ILE A 112 -3.04 -11.74 6.16
C ILE A 112 -2.34 -11.30 7.45
N SER A 113 -1.58 -10.20 7.41
CA SER A 113 -0.88 -9.67 8.60
C SER A 113 -1.85 -9.29 9.72
N CYS A 114 -3.03 -8.77 9.37
CA CYS A 114 -4.08 -8.44 10.34
C CYS A 114 -4.71 -9.69 10.95
N MET A 115 -5.03 -10.69 10.13
CA MET A 115 -5.56 -11.98 10.60
C MET A 115 -4.58 -12.71 11.53
N LEU A 116 -3.27 -12.66 11.23
CA LEU A 116 -2.24 -13.35 11.99
C LEU A 116 -2.00 -12.75 13.38
N LYS A 117 -2.35 -11.48 13.61
CA LYS A 117 -2.31 -10.85 14.93
C LYS A 117 -3.56 -11.13 15.78
N ASN A 118 -4.70 -11.43 15.16
CA ASN A 118 -5.95 -11.71 15.87
C ASN A 118 -6.02 -13.15 16.42
N LYS A 119 -4.96 -13.95 16.24
CA LYS A 119 -4.72 -15.26 16.86
C LYS A 119 -3.66 -15.12 17.95
#